data_AF-A0A2V5RLU1-F1
#
_entry.id   AF-A0A2V5RLU1-F1
#
_cell.length_a   1.000
_cell.length_b   1.000
_cell.length_c   1.000
_cell.angle_alpha   90.00
_cell.angle_beta   90.00
_cell.angle_gamma   90.00
#
_symmetry.space_group_name_H-M   'P 1'
#
loop_
_entity.id
_entity.type
_entity.pdbx_description
1 polymer ?
#
loop_
_entity_poly.entity_id
_entity_poly.type
_entity_poly.pdbx_seq_one_letter_code
_entity_poly.pdbx_strand_id
1 'polypeptide(L)'
;MRQLAIAAIALCITRAAFAQGGPPMITDDPGTPGPGKWENNVAIAFEHRSDETAYDLPAIDLNYGVGEHIQLTLQTAPVLLKRNDHGPIGGLGGTEAALKWRFLDQETSGFDMSMFPRGIFNVTQSSVRRGLAEDGTRFQIPFQIAKTYGRWHTDAEFGPRASTIGRSEWLYGIVAGYDVAKPTMLIAELHGTSRMNFTRDVLTLNVGLRHEFTENYILILSMGHELRSPDQPTALIGYFGMQFVY
;
A
#
# COMPACT_ATOMS: atom_id res chain seq x y z
N MET A 1 20.59 48.05 -30.17
CA MET A 1 20.51 46.65 -30.63
C MET A 1 20.10 45.79 -29.44
N ARG A 2 19.07 44.96 -29.64
CA ARG A 2 18.34 44.23 -28.60
C ARG A 2 19.14 43.03 -28.06
N GLN A 3 18.93 42.83 -26.77
CA GLN A 3 19.24 41.72 -25.87
C GLN A 3 19.28 40.32 -26.50
N LEU A 4 20.17 39.47 -25.97
CA LEU A 4 19.92 38.03 -25.76
C LEU A 4 20.70 37.57 -24.52
N ALA A 5 20.06 37.65 -23.35
CA ALA A 5 20.46 36.89 -22.17
C ALA A 5 19.75 35.54 -22.26
N ILE A 6 20.51 34.46 -22.41
CA ILE A 6 19.99 33.09 -22.43
C ILE A 6 19.68 32.71 -20.99
N ALA A 7 18.40 32.78 -20.62
CA ALA A 7 17.90 32.16 -19.41
C ALA A 7 17.83 30.65 -19.65
N ALA A 8 18.74 29.90 -19.04
CA ALA A 8 18.63 28.45 -18.95
C ALA A 8 17.46 28.13 -17.99
N ILE A 9 16.31 27.81 -18.55
CA ILE A 9 15.20 27.21 -17.81
C ILE A 9 15.65 25.78 -17.51
N ALA A 10 16.14 25.56 -16.29
CA ALA A 10 16.23 24.24 -15.72
C ALA A 10 14.79 23.74 -15.55
N LEU A 11 14.34 22.91 -16.48
CA LEU A 11 13.12 22.14 -16.32
C LEU A 11 13.39 21.13 -15.20
N CYS A 12 13.12 21.52 -13.95
CA CYS A 12 12.91 20.56 -12.88
C CYS A 12 11.68 19.75 -13.26
N ILE A 13 11.91 18.69 -14.03
CA ILE A 13 10.98 17.57 -14.07
C ILE A 13 11.04 17.03 -12.65
N THR A 14 10.12 17.50 -11.81
CA THR A 14 9.78 16.85 -10.56
C THR A 14 9.39 15.45 -10.95
N ARG A 15 10.36 14.53 -10.88
CA ARG A 15 10.05 13.12 -10.81
C ARG A 15 9.10 13.05 -9.63
N ALA A 16 7.82 12.75 -9.90
CA ALA A 16 6.95 12.26 -8.84
C ALA A 16 7.80 11.25 -8.09
N ALA A 17 8.08 11.52 -6.82
CA ALA A 17 8.85 10.62 -5.99
C ALA A 17 7.99 9.37 -5.92
N PHE A 18 8.24 8.45 -6.87
CA PHE A 18 7.68 7.11 -6.85
C PHE A 18 8.34 6.46 -5.66
N ALA A 19 7.66 6.61 -4.55
CA ALA A 19 7.97 5.84 -3.39
C ALA A 19 7.42 4.42 -3.65
N GLN A 20 8.11 3.44 -3.06
CA GLN A 20 8.05 2.02 -3.44
C GLN A 20 7.22 1.17 -2.45
N GLY A 21 6.64 1.84 -1.45
CA GLY A 21 5.64 1.27 -0.57
C GLY A 21 4.24 1.38 -1.17
N GLY A 22 3.26 0.86 -0.44
CA GLY A 22 1.92 0.68 -0.97
C GLY A 22 1.90 -0.38 -2.09
N PRO A 23 0.82 -0.49 -2.88
CA PRO A 23 0.67 -1.58 -3.83
C PRO A 23 1.89 -1.75 -4.78
N PRO A 24 2.48 -2.96 -4.89
CA PRO A 24 1.95 -4.26 -4.48
C PRO A 24 2.43 -4.74 -3.09
N MET A 25 3.12 -3.87 -2.34
CA MET A 25 3.60 -4.11 -0.98
C MET A 25 2.54 -3.76 0.06
N ILE A 26 2.73 -4.19 1.31
CA ILE A 26 1.78 -3.96 2.41
C ILE A 26 2.13 -2.65 3.16
N THR A 27 3.41 -2.41 3.35
CA THR A 27 3.99 -1.23 3.99
C THR A 27 3.93 -0.06 3.03
N ASP A 28 3.28 1.01 3.48
CA ASP A 28 3.13 2.24 2.71
C ASP A 28 4.34 3.17 2.81
N ASP A 29 4.38 4.14 1.90
CA ASP A 29 5.42 5.15 1.81
C ASP A 29 4.89 6.60 1.88
N PRO A 30 5.77 7.61 1.95
CA PRO A 30 5.39 9.01 1.97
C PRO A 30 4.94 9.62 0.65
N GLY A 31 5.06 8.90 -0.48
CA GLY A 31 4.76 9.41 -1.81
C GLY A 31 3.30 9.84 -1.97
N THR A 32 3.08 10.85 -2.79
CA THR A 32 1.75 11.40 -3.14
C THR A 32 1.64 11.61 -4.65
N PRO A 33 0.46 11.45 -5.28
CA PRO A 33 0.31 11.58 -6.74
C PRO A 33 0.72 12.95 -7.29
N GLY A 34 0.59 14.02 -6.49
CA GLY A 34 0.80 15.41 -6.90
C GLY A 34 -0.49 16.12 -7.33
N PRO A 35 -0.42 17.41 -7.66
CA PRO A 35 -1.58 18.29 -7.71
C PRO A 35 -2.55 17.91 -8.84
N GLY A 36 -3.75 17.50 -8.46
CA GLY A 36 -4.82 17.16 -9.41
C GLY A 36 -4.60 15.85 -10.16
N LYS A 37 -3.59 15.06 -9.77
CA LYS A 37 -3.28 13.78 -10.38
C LYS A 37 -4.00 12.64 -9.69
N TRP A 38 -4.39 11.66 -10.48
CA TRP A 38 -4.91 10.38 -10.05
C TRP A 38 -3.85 9.30 -10.19
N GLU A 39 -3.82 8.41 -9.21
CA GLU A 39 -3.10 7.15 -9.25
C GLU A 39 -4.08 6.03 -8.87
N ASN A 40 -4.48 5.23 -9.85
CA ASN A 40 -5.49 4.19 -9.68
C ASN A 40 -4.87 2.82 -9.86
N ASN A 41 -5.03 1.96 -8.87
CA ASN A 41 -4.56 0.59 -8.87
C ASN A 41 -5.76 -0.35 -9.06
N VAL A 42 -5.66 -1.22 -10.07
CA VAL A 42 -6.64 -2.29 -10.31
C VAL A 42 -5.91 -3.62 -10.31
N ALA A 43 -6.30 -4.52 -9.42
CA ALA A 43 -5.54 -5.74 -9.19
C ALA A 43 -6.39 -6.96 -8.85
N ILE A 44 -5.73 -8.09 -8.91
CA ILE A 44 -6.11 -9.34 -8.28
C ILE A 44 -5.19 -9.50 -7.07
N ALA A 45 -5.76 -9.57 -5.88
CA ALA A 45 -5.01 -9.98 -4.69
C ALA A 45 -5.58 -11.29 -4.16
N PHE A 46 -4.74 -12.10 -3.52
CA PHE A 46 -5.18 -13.31 -2.86
C PHE A 46 -4.42 -13.55 -1.56
N GLU A 47 -5.12 -14.22 -0.64
CA GLU A 47 -4.55 -14.79 0.57
C GLU A 47 -4.96 -16.26 0.62
N HIS A 48 -3.98 -17.16 0.66
CA HIS A 48 -4.18 -18.60 0.73
C HIS A 48 -3.66 -19.13 2.06
N ARG A 49 -4.56 -19.69 2.85
CA ARG A 49 -4.28 -20.50 4.05
C ARG A 49 -4.63 -21.95 3.75
N SER A 50 -4.21 -22.87 4.63
CA SER A 50 -4.42 -24.31 4.41
C SER A 50 -5.91 -24.70 4.31
N ASP A 51 -6.80 -23.94 4.92
CA ASP A 51 -8.24 -24.20 5.06
C ASP A 51 -9.12 -23.29 4.20
N GLU A 52 -8.62 -22.12 3.80
CA GLU A 52 -9.36 -21.16 3.00
C GLU A 52 -8.49 -20.34 2.05
N THR A 53 -9.13 -19.79 1.02
CA THR A 53 -8.51 -18.86 0.08
C THR A 53 -9.45 -17.70 -0.19
N ALA A 54 -8.98 -16.49 0.08
CA ALA A 54 -9.66 -15.25 -0.24
C ALA A 54 -9.06 -14.64 -1.50
N TYR A 55 -9.92 -14.10 -2.37
CA TYR A 55 -9.52 -13.37 -3.56
C TYR A 55 -10.24 -12.03 -3.62
N ASP A 56 -9.48 -10.96 -3.85
CA ASP A 56 -10.00 -9.62 -4.12
C ASP A 56 -10.02 -9.39 -5.63
N LEU A 57 -11.22 -9.34 -6.22
CA LEU A 57 -11.43 -9.47 -7.66
C LEU A 57 -12.54 -8.54 -8.19
N PRO A 58 -12.19 -7.34 -8.72
CA PRO A 58 -10.89 -6.69 -8.62
C PRO A 58 -10.73 -5.95 -7.28
N ALA A 59 -9.51 -5.95 -6.75
CA ALA A 59 -9.08 -4.91 -5.82
C ALA A 59 -8.99 -3.57 -6.55
N ILE A 60 -9.63 -2.55 -5.99
CA ILE A 60 -9.66 -1.19 -6.52
C ILE A 60 -9.11 -0.28 -5.45
N ASP A 61 -8.08 0.48 -5.79
CA ASP A 61 -7.49 1.53 -4.94
C ASP A 61 -7.34 2.80 -5.77
N LEU A 62 -8.00 3.86 -5.31
CA LEU A 62 -8.07 5.15 -5.99
C LEU A 62 -7.39 6.21 -5.14
N ASN A 63 -6.35 6.83 -5.69
CA ASN A 63 -5.58 7.86 -5.01
C ASN A 63 -5.66 9.18 -5.79
N TYR A 64 -5.99 10.27 -5.10
CA TYR A 64 -6.07 11.61 -5.68
C TYR A 64 -5.22 12.61 -4.92
N GLY A 65 -4.35 13.32 -5.65
CA GLY A 65 -3.46 14.31 -5.05
C GLY A 65 -4.09 15.71 -4.94
N VAL A 66 -4.05 16.27 -3.73
CA VAL A 66 -4.48 17.64 -3.43
C VAL A 66 -3.25 18.48 -3.12
N GLY A 67 -2.80 19.26 -4.10
CA GLY A 67 -1.49 19.91 -4.02
C GLY A 67 -0.34 18.90 -4.07
N GLU A 68 0.83 19.28 -3.58
CA GLU A 68 2.05 18.45 -3.61
C GLU A 68 2.20 17.49 -2.42
N HIS A 69 1.38 17.66 -1.38
CA HIS A 69 1.62 17.07 -0.07
C HIS A 69 0.47 16.24 0.49
N ILE A 70 -0.70 16.24 -0.16
CA ILE A 70 -1.89 15.53 0.31
C ILE A 70 -2.33 14.52 -0.73
N GLN A 71 -2.68 13.32 -0.27
CA GLN A 71 -3.35 12.29 -1.07
C GLN A 71 -4.63 11.86 -0.35
N LEU A 72 -5.71 11.77 -1.09
CA LEU A 72 -6.98 11.18 -0.65
C LEU A 72 -7.10 9.79 -1.27
N THR A 73 -7.44 8.80 -0.46
CA THR A 73 -7.50 7.40 -0.89
C THR A 73 -8.87 6.80 -0.61
N LEU A 74 -9.37 6.02 -1.56
CA LEU A 74 -10.51 5.14 -1.40
C LEU A 74 -10.17 3.77 -1.98
N GLN A 75 -10.18 2.74 -1.14
CA GLN A 75 -9.89 1.36 -1.54
C GLN A 75 -11.03 0.43 -1.17
N THR A 76 -11.36 -0.52 -2.05
CA THR A 76 -12.30 -1.61 -1.77
C THR A 76 -12.15 -2.75 -2.79
N ALA A 77 -12.77 -3.90 -2.50
CA ALA A 77 -12.78 -5.04 -3.41
C ALA A 77 -14.04 -5.89 -3.23
N PRO A 78 -14.64 -6.45 -4.31
CA PRO A 78 -15.40 -7.67 -4.20
C PRO A 78 -14.48 -8.82 -3.77
N VAL A 79 -14.88 -9.57 -2.74
CA VAL A 79 -14.16 -10.70 -2.18
C VAL A 79 -14.86 -11.99 -2.56
N LEU A 80 -14.10 -12.95 -3.06
CA LEU A 80 -14.51 -14.34 -3.21
C LEU A 80 -13.74 -15.19 -2.18
N LEU A 81 -14.46 -15.77 -1.23
CA LEU A 81 -13.89 -16.63 -0.21
C LEU A 81 -14.27 -18.09 -0.48
N LYS A 82 -13.24 -18.94 -0.62
CA LYS A 82 -13.36 -20.38 -0.80
C LYS A 82 -12.84 -21.07 0.45
N ARG A 83 -13.69 -21.87 1.09
CA ARG A 83 -13.31 -22.73 2.22
C ARG A 83 -13.38 -24.19 1.80
N ASN A 84 -12.57 -25.05 2.38
CA ASN A 84 -12.53 -26.47 2.01
C ASN A 84 -13.88 -27.18 2.17
N ASP A 85 -14.70 -26.76 3.15
CA ASP A 85 -15.92 -27.46 3.54
C ASP A 85 -17.22 -26.86 2.97
N HIS A 86 -17.15 -25.75 2.23
CA HIS A 86 -18.32 -25.01 1.75
C HIS A 86 -18.12 -24.54 0.30
N GLY A 87 -19.22 -24.26 -0.41
CA GLY A 87 -19.17 -23.58 -1.70
C GLY A 87 -18.56 -22.17 -1.58
N PRO A 88 -18.01 -21.60 -2.67
CA PRO A 88 -17.45 -20.26 -2.65
C PRO A 88 -18.53 -19.22 -2.32
N ILE A 89 -18.19 -18.25 -1.48
CA ILE A 89 -19.08 -17.16 -1.09
C ILE A 89 -18.50 -15.82 -1.55
N GLY A 90 -19.36 -14.97 -2.12
CA GLY A 90 -18.97 -13.69 -2.70
C GLY A 90 -19.70 -12.50 -2.07
N GLY A 91 -19.03 -11.36 -2.01
CA GLY A 91 -19.60 -10.11 -1.49
C GLY A 91 -18.58 -8.98 -1.46
N LEU A 92 -18.95 -7.84 -0.88
CA LEU A 92 -18.03 -6.71 -0.78
C LEU A 92 -17.16 -6.88 0.47
N GLY A 93 -15.85 -6.70 0.30
CA GLY A 93 -14.88 -6.71 1.39
C GLY A 93 -14.92 -5.44 2.23
N GLY A 94 -13.83 -5.21 2.96
CA GLY A 94 -13.60 -3.93 3.63
C GLY A 94 -13.52 -2.78 2.62
N THR A 95 -13.90 -1.60 3.09
CA THR A 95 -13.66 -0.33 2.41
C THR A 95 -12.75 0.51 3.29
N GLU A 96 -11.71 1.07 2.69
CA GLU A 96 -10.77 1.98 3.33
C GLU A 96 -10.95 3.38 2.74
N ALA A 97 -11.02 4.38 3.62
CA ALA A 97 -10.89 5.78 3.26
C ALA A 97 -9.74 6.40 4.05
N ALA A 98 -8.83 7.09 3.37
CA ALA A 98 -7.61 7.58 3.99
C ALA A 98 -7.17 8.95 3.47
N LEU A 99 -6.35 9.62 4.28
CA LEU A 99 -5.71 10.88 3.97
C LEU A 99 -4.22 10.76 4.28
N LYS A 100 -3.38 10.83 3.25
CA LYS A 100 -1.93 10.94 3.43
C LYS A 100 -1.55 12.41 3.47
N TRP A 101 -0.69 12.77 4.41
CA TRP A 101 -0.06 14.07 4.46
C TRP A 101 1.45 13.92 4.58
N ARG A 102 2.16 14.24 3.48
CA ARG A 102 3.62 14.37 3.44
C ARG A 102 4.00 15.75 3.99
N PHE A 103 4.70 15.77 5.10
CA PHE A 103 5.06 17.00 5.81
C PHE A 103 6.57 17.30 5.77
N LEU A 104 7.39 16.36 5.28
CA LEU A 104 8.79 16.59 4.94
C LEU A 104 9.09 16.03 3.56
N ASP A 105 9.88 16.80 2.81
CA ASP A 105 10.38 16.43 1.50
C ASP A 105 11.85 16.08 1.57
N GLN A 106 12.26 15.05 0.82
CA GLN A 106 13.66 14.66 0.76
C GLN A 106 14.54 15.78 0.17
N GLU A 107 14.03 16.57 -0.76
CA GLU A 107 14.79 17.67 -1.38
C GLU A 107 15.23 18.73 -0.37
N THR A 108 14.45 18.94 0.70
CA THR A 108 14.72 19.97 1.71
C THR A 108 15.37 19.40 2.98
N SER A 109 15.02 18.18 3.37
CA SER A 109 15.40 17.60 4.67
C SER A 109 16.28 16.35 4.58
N GLY A 110 16.46 15.78 3.39
CA GLY A 110 17.28 14.59 3.14
C GLY A 110 16.55 13.24 3.31
N PHE A 111 15.27 13.26 3.63
CA PHE A 111 14.33 12.13 3.67
C PHE A 111 12.88 12.63 3.49
N ASP A 112 11.96 11.80 3.00
CA ASP A 112 10.53 12.13 2.99
C ASP A 112 9.85 11.60 4.26
N MET A 113 8.89 12.34 4.81
CA MET A 113 8.03 11.84 5.89
C MET A 113 6.57 12.21 5.69
N SER A 114 5.70 11.29 6.06
CA SER A 114 4.26 11.48 6.04
C SER A 114 3.58 10.84 7.25
N MET A 115 2.31 11.18 7.41
CA MET A 115 1.36 10.38 8.16
C MET A 115 0.24 9.94 7.21
N PHE A 116 -0.30 8.74 7.41
CA PHE A 116 -1.38 8.22 6.57
C PHE A 116 -2.61 7.72 7.38
N PRO A 117 -3.30 8.62 8.10
CA PRO A 117 -4.57 8.31 8.77
C PRO A 117 -5.57 7.63 7.83
N ARG A 118 -6.11 6.49 8.26
CA ARG A 118 -7.08 5.70 7.49
C ARG A 118 -8.15 5.06 8.36
N GLY A 119 -9.37 5.00 7.83
CA GLY A 119 -10.51 4.32 8.42
C GLY A 119 -10.94 3.16 7.54
N ILE A 120 -10.93 1.95 8.09
CA ILE A 120 -11.33 0.71 7.41
C ILE A 120 -12.64 0.25 8.03
N PHE A 121 -13.67 0.08 7.22
CA PHE A 121 -15.02 -0.24 7.65
C PHE A 121 -15.71 -1.18 6.67
N ASN A 122 -16.78 -1.82 7.11
CA ASN A 122 -17.65 -2.61 6.23
C ASN A 122 -18.84 -1.76 5.77
N VAL A 123 -19.20 -1.87 4.48
CA VAL A 123 -20.39 -1.21 3.93
C VAL A 123 -21.65 -2.05 4.16
N THR A 124 -21.51 -3.38 4.18
CA THR A 124 -22.64 -4.31 4.27
C THR A 124 -22.47 -5.32 5.40
N GLN A 125 -23.43 -5.30 6.33
CA GLN A 125 -23.48 -6.24 7.46
C GLN A 125 -23.62 -7.71 7.02
N SER A 126 -24.18 -7.97 5.83
CA SER A 126 -24.23 -9.31 5.25
C SER A 126 -22.85 -9.85 4.89
N SER A 127 -21.88 -9.00 4.57
CA SER A 127 -20.51 -9.40 4.27
C SER A 127 -19.76 -9.75 5.56
N VAL A 128 -20.00 -9.02 6.64
CA VAL A 128 -19.52 -9.37 7.99
C VAL A 128 -20.03 -10.74 8.43
N ARG A 129 -21.35 -10.98 8.37
CA ARG A 129 -21.94 -12.28 8.76
C ARG A 129 -21.43 -13.47 7.94
N ARG A 130 -20.96 -13.22 6.72
CA ARG A 130 -20.41 -14.24 5.83
C ARG A 130 -18.87 -14.37 5.94
N GLY A 131 -18.22 -13.52 6.74
CA GLY A 131 -16.76 -13.53 6.94
C GLY A 131 -15.98 -12.94 5.76
N LEU A 132 -16.60 -12.07 4.96
CA LEU A 132 -15.97 -11.39 3.82
C LEU A 132 -15.38 -10.02 4.20
N ALA A 133 -15.81 -9.47 5.32
CA ALA A 133 -15.30 -8.24 5.90
C ALA A 133 -15.27 -8.39 7.42
N GLU A 134 -14.36 -7.67 8.08
CA GLU A 134 -14.35 -7.64 9.55
C GLU A 134 -15.48 -6.78 10.12
N ASP A 135 -15.88 -7.10 11.34
CA ASP A 135 -16.88 -6.35 12.09
C ASP A 135 -16.27 -5.07 12.70
N GLY A 136 -17.09 -4.03 12.79
CA GLY A 136 -16.68 -2.72 13.30
C GLY A 136 -15.82 -1.90 12.33
N THR A 137 -15.13 -0.91 12.89
CA THR A 137 -14.23 0.02 12.20
C THR A 137 -12.83 -0.06 12.79
N ARG A 138 -11.83 -0.09 11.92
CA ARG A 138 -10.41 0.03 12.29
C ARG A 138 -9.89 1.40 11.88
N PHE A 139 -9.23 2.08 12.81
CA PHE A 139 -8.57 3.36 12.59
C PHE A 139 -7.06 3.14 12.70
N GLN A 140 -6.31 3.55 11.68
CA GLN A 140 -4.85 3.46 11.68
C GLN A 140 -4.24 4.84 11.49
N ILE A 141 -3.14 5.10 12.20
CA ILE A 141 -2.37 6.35 12.06
C ILE A 141 -0.89 6.00 11.88
N PRO A 142 -0.52 5.40 10.76
CA PRO A 142 0.88 5.16 10.43
C PRO A 142 1.65 6.44 10.16
N PHE A 143 2.91 6.44 10.59
CA PHE A 143 3.94 7.38 10.18
C PHE A 143 4.89 6.65 9.24
N GLN A 144 5.26 7.31 8.15
CA GLN A 144 6.13 6.75 7.13
C GLN A 144 7.35 7.64 6.96
N ILE A 145 8.48 7.01 6.68
CA ILE A 145 9.73 7.67 6.32
C ILE A 145 10.32 6.97 5.11
N ALA A 146 10.82 7.75 4.16
CA ALA A 146 11.47 7.25 2.96
C ALA A 146 12.80 7.93 2.70
N LYS A 147 13.70 7.18 2.10
CA LYS A 147 14.96 7.71 1.59
C LYS A 147 15.40 6.99 0.34
N THR A 148 15.69 7.77 -0.69
CA THR A 148 16.29 7.28 -1.93
C THR A 148 17.79 7.62 -1.97
N TYR A 149 18.63 6.63 -2.28
CA TYR A 149 20.08 6.76 -2.41
C TYR A 149 20.59 5.99 -3.65
N GLY A 150 20.80 6.73 -4.74
CA GLY A 150 21.26 6.15 -6.00
C GLY A 150 20.16 5.29 -6.64
N ARG A 151 20.39 3.98 -6.70
CA ARG A 151 19.44 2.97 -7.24
C ARG A 151 18.64 2.27 -6.14
N TRP A 152 18.90 2.62 -4.89
CA TRP A 152 18.26 2.02 -3.74
C TRP A 152 17.22 2.98 -3.19
N HIS A 153 16.11 2.39 -2.78
CA HIS A 153 15.02 3.10 -2.15
C HIS A 153 14.61 2.34 -0.91
N THR A 154 14.41 3.05 0.20
CA THR A 154 14.02 2.42 1.46
C THR A 154 12.91 3.20 2.11
N ASP A 155 11.84 2.51 2.51
CA ASP A 155 10.80 3.07 3.37
C ASP A 155 10.64 2.25 4.64
N ALA A 156 10.14 2.93 5.67
CA ALA A 156 9.67 2.29 6.87
C ALA A 156 8.35 2.91 7.30
N GLU A 157 7.48 2.08 7.86
CA GLU A 157 6.19 2.47 8.40
C GLU A 157 6.05 1.97 9.83
N PHE A 158 5.40 2.78 10.68
CA PHE A 158 5.03 2.38 12.04
C PHE A 158 3.80 3.16 12.51
N GLY A 159 2.85 2.49 13.16
CA GLY A 159 1.77 3.20 13.84
C GLY A 159 0.76 2.34 14.57
N PRO A 160 -0.13 2.98 15.36
CA PRO A 160 -1.21 2.28 16.03
C PRO A 160 -2.36 1.99 15.06
N ARG A 161 -2.99 0.84 15.26
CA ARG A 161 -4.26 0.40 14.68
C ARG A 161 -5.24 0.17 15.82
N ALA A 162 -6.19 1.08 15.98
CA ALA A 162 -7.28 0.96 16.95
C ALA A 162 -8.51 0.32 16.30
N SER A 163 -9.14 -0.60 17.01
CA SER A 163 -10.32 -1.32 16.51
C SER A 163 -11.51 -1.06 17.42
N THR A 164 -12.69 -0.75 16.87
CA THR A 164 -13.91 -0.60 17.67
C THR A 164 -14.40 -1.94 18.23
N ILE A 165 -14.13 -3.02 17.50
CA ILE A 165 -14.39 -4.41 17.88
C ILE A 165 -13.06 -5.16 17.79
N GLY A 166 -12.75 -5.98 18.80
CA GLY A 166 -11.49 -6.71 18.87
C GLY A 166 -10.41 -5.98 19.67
N ARG A 167 -9.14 -6.26 19.37
CA ARG A 167 -7.98 -5.70 20.08
C ARG A 167 -7.25 -4.72 19.17
N SER A 168 -6.70 -3.66 19.76
CA SER A 168 -5.80 -2.74 19.07
C SER A 168 -4.41 -3.34 18.89
N GLU A 169 -3.73 -2.94 17.82
CA GLU A 169 -2.48 -3.52 17.33
C GLU A 169 -1.49 -2.43 16.89
N TRP A 170 -0.21 -2.74 16.95
CA TRP A 170 0.83 -2.01 16.25
C TRP A 170 0.98 -2.59 14.85
N LEU A 171 1.14 -1.72 13.87
CA LEU A 171 1.61 -2.06 12.53
C LEU A 171 3.02 -1.50 12.36
N TYR A 172 3.86 -2.24 11.65
CA TYR A 172 5.20 -1.81 11.31
C TYR A 172 5.72 -2.55 10.08
N GLY A 173 6.61 -1.93 9.33
CA GLY A 173 7.31 -2.64 8.28
C GLY A 173 8.40 -1.82 7.64
N ILE A 174 9.24 -2.52 6.89
CA ILE A 174 10.36 -1.95 6.15
C ILE A 174 10.30 -2.53 4.75
N VAL A 175 10.44 -1.67 3.76
CA VAL A 175 10.50 -2.04 2.35
C VAL A 175 11.77 -1.46 1.74
N ALA A 176 12.41 -2.25 0.87
CA ALA A 176 13.58 -1.85 0.12
C ALA A 176 13.37 -2.16 -1.37
N GLY A 177 13.50 -1.13 -2.20
CA GLY A 177 13.48 -1.20 -3.64
C GLY A 177 14.89 -1.06 -4.24
N TYR A 178 15.16 -1.79 -5.30
CA TYR A 178 16.37 -1.64 -6.12
C TYR A 178 16.01 -1.57 -7.60
N ASP A 179 16.39 -0.46 -8.24
CA ASP A 179 16.27 -0.28 -9.68
C ASP A 179 17.21 -1.26 -10.39
N VAL A 180 16.71 -2.35 -10.97
CA VAL A 180 17.52 -3.28 -11.78
C VAL A 180 17.75 -2.74 -13.19
N ALA A 181 16.79 -1.95 -13.70
CA ALA A 181 16.87 -1.21 -14.94
C ALA A 181 16.03 0.07 -14.81
N LYS A 182 16.13 0.98 -15.79
CA LYS A 182 15.34 2.22 -15.79
C LYS A 182 13.83 2.00 -15.61
N PRO A 183 13.18 1.04 -16.30
CA PRO A 183 11.74 0.81 -16.15
C PRO A 183 11.42 -0.28 -15.12
N THR A 184 12.39 -0.81 -14.38
CA THR A 184 12.17 -2.04 -13.59
C THR A 184 12.84 -1.98 -12.24
N MET A 185 12.02 -2.14 -11.20
CA MET A 185 12.43 -2.17 -9.81
C MET A 185 12.02 -3.50 -9.18
N LEU A 186 12.96 -4.11 -8.44
CA LEU A 186 12.68 -5.22 -7.54
C LEU A 186 12.50 -4.69 -6.13
N ILE A 187 11.53 -5.23 -5.42
CA ILE A 187 11.13 -4.76 -4.10
C ILE A 187 11.14 -5.94 -3.12
N ALA A 188 11.58 -5.72 -1.90
CA ALA A 188 11.48 -6.70 -0.82
C ALA A 188 10.96 -6.00 0.45
N GLU A 189 10.11 -6.70 1.20
CA GLU A 189 9.43 -6.17 2.37
C GLU A 189 9.44 -7.16 3.51
N LEU A 190 9.59 -6.62 4.71
CA LEU A 190 9.22 -7.29 5.94
C LEU A 190 8.14 -6.45 6.64
N HIS A 191 6.94 -7.00 6.72
CA HIS A 191 5.78 -6.36 7.35
C HIS A 191 5.36 -7.14 8.59
N GLY A 192 4.96 -6.44 9.64
CA GLY A 192 4.49 -7.06 10.85
C GLY A 192 3.33 -6.32 11.52
N THR A 193 2.49 -7.11 12.17
CA THR A 193 1.47 -6.62 13.08
C THR A 193 1.64 -7.31 14.43
N SER A 194 1.30 -6.63 15.50
CA SER A 194 1.37 -7.19 16.85
C SER A 194 0.33 -6.56 17.73
N ARG A 195 -0.13 -7.24 18.78
CA ARG A 195 -0.93 -6.56 19.80
C ARG A 195 -0.15 -5.42 20.45
N MET A 196 -0.87 -4.47 21.04
CA MET A 196 -0.32 -3.31 21.76
C MET A 196 0.70 -3.67 22.86
N ASN A 197 0.60 -4.86 23.45
CA ASN A 197 1.50 -5.39 24.46
C ASN A 197 2.67 -6.21 23.88
N PHE A 198 2.91 -6.13 22.57
CA PHE A 198 3.94 -6.88 21.83
C PHE A 198 3.80 -8.41 21.91
N THR A 199 2.62 -8.90 22.27
CA THR A 199 2.29 -10.32 22.20
C THR A 199 1.58 -10.63 20.88
N ARG A 200 1.78 -11.84 20.38
CA ARG A 200 1.20 -12.33 19.13
C ARG A 200 1.57 -11.47 17.93
N ASP A 201 2.78 -11.69 17.44
CA ASP A 201 3.29 -11.04 16.25
C ASP A 201 3.02 -11.88 15.00
N VAL A 202 2.39 -11.27 14.01
CA VAL A 202 2.34 -11.77 12.64
C VAL A 202 3.46 -11.10 11.87
N LEU A 203 4.24 -11.88 11.13
CA LEU A 203 5.36 -11.38 10.35
C LEU A 203 5.29 -11.94 8.93
N THR A 204 5.38 -11.07 7.94
CA THR A 204 5.24 -11.38 6.53
C THR A 204 6.47 -10.94 5.77
N LEU A 205 7.03 -11.86 4.98
CA LEU A 205 8.07 -11.56 4.00
C LEU A 205 7.43 -11.50 2.63
N ASN A 206 7.69 -10.44 1.89
CA ASN A 206 7.08 -10.22 0.57
C ASN A 206 8.13 -9.74 -0.43
N VAL A 207 8.00 -10.16 -1.69
CA VAL A 207 8.88 -9.76 -2.79
C VAL A 207 8.01 -9.28 -3.94
N GLY A 208 8.34 -8.10 -4.46
CA GLY A 208 7.61 -7.42 -5.50
C GLY A 208 8.44 -7.08 -6.73
N LEU A 209 7.72 -6.80 -7.81
CA LEU A 209 8.25 -6.25 -9.05
C LEU A 209 7.35 -5.09 -9.47
N ARG A 210 7.98 -3.98 -9.83
CA ARG A 210 7.35 -2.84 -10.49
C ARG A 210 8.00 -2.65 -11.85
N HIS A 211 7.18 -2.65 -12.91
CA HIS A 211 7.65 -2.49 -14.29
C HIS A 211 6.85 -1.40 -15.00
N GLU A 212 7.52 -0.30 -15.34
CA GLU A 212 6.93 0.84 -16.03
C GLU A 212 6.95 0.59 -17.55
N PHE A 213 5.78 0.37 -18.15
CA PHE A 213 5.67 0.33 -19.61
C PHE A 213 5.72 1.75 -20.19
N THR A 214 5.04 2.67 -19.51
CA THR A 214 5.13 4.12 -19.69
C THR A 214 5.01 4.80 -18.33
N GLU A 215 5.13 6.13 -18.30
CA GLU A 215 4.89 6.92 -17.09
C GLU A 215 3.44 6.83 -16.57
N ASN A 216 2.50 6.34 -17.39
CA ASN A 216 1.07 6.24 -17.06
C ASN A 216 0.61 4.80 -16.81
N TYR A 217 1.38 3.79 -17.22
CA TYR A 217 0.98 2.37 -17.17
C TYR A 217 2.09 1.55 -16.55
N ILE A 218 1.83 1.08 -15.34
CA ILE A 218 2.84 0.42 -14.51
C ILE A 218 2.28 -0.93 -14.07
N LEU A 219 3.00 -2.00 -14.39
CA LEU A 219 2.71 -3.33 -13.88
C LEU A 219 3.27 -3.46 -12.47
N ILE A 220 2.44 -3.91 -11.54
CA ILE A 220 2.83 -4.17 -10.16
C ILE A 220 2.41 -5.58 -9.77
N LEU A 221 3.34 -6.34 -9.20
CA LEU A 221 3.05 -7.68 -8.70
C LEU A 221 3.91 -8.01 -7.48
N SER A 222 3.38 -8.82 -6.59
CA SER A 222 4.11 -9.31 -5.42
C SER A 222 3.68 -10.73 -5.05
N MET A 223 4.57 -11.42 -4.35
CA MET A 223 4.32 -12.72 -3.76
C MET A 223 5.07 -12.83 -2.44
N GLY A 224 4.34 -13.17 -1.40
CA GLY A 224 4.85 -13.19 -0.04
C GLY A 224 4.30 -14.35 0.77
N HIS A 225 4.91 -14.59 1.91
CA HIS A 225 4.48 -15.62 2.84
C HIS A 225 4.63 -15.14 4.27
N GLU A 226 3.63 -15.45 5.10
CA GLU A 226 3.73 -15.24 6.55
C GLU A 226 4.81 -16.16 7.12
N LEU A 227 5.84 -15.58 7.73
CA LEU A 227 6.88 -16.32 8.43
C LEU A 227 6.42 -16.78 9.81
N ARG A 228 5.46 -16.04 10.39
CA ARG A 228 4.91 -16.31 11.72
C ARG A 228 3.45 -15.88 11.77
N SER A 229 2.61 -16.78 12.27
CA SER A 229 1.20 -16.51 12.59
C SER A 229 0.82 -17.31 13.85
N PRO A 230 0.61 -16.67 15.01
CA PRO A 230 0.45 -17.37 16.29
C PRO A 230 -0.86 -18.15 16.43
N ASP A 231 -1.92 -17.72 15.74
CA ASP A 231 -3.29 -18.20 15.94
C ASP A 231 -3.85 -18.95 14.72
N GLN A 232 -3.16 -18.91 13.59
CA GLN A 232 -3.64 -19.44 12.31
C GLN A 232 -2.49 -20.06 11.51
N PRO A 233 -2.79 -20.94 10.54
CA PRO A 233 -1.81 -21.36 9.54
C PRO A 233 -1.25 -20.13 8.81
N THR A 234 0.04 -20.13 8.55
CA THR A 234 0.70 -19.09 7.77
C THR A 234 0.10 -18.99 6.37
N ALA A 235 -0.16 -17.77 5.90
CA ALA A 235 -0.68 -17.54 4.57
C ALA A 235 0.42 -17.36 3.51
N LEU A 236 0.12 -17.84 2.30
CA LEU A 236 0.73 -17.36 1.06
C LEU A 236 -0.12 -16.20 0.54
N ILE A 237 0.50 -15.06 0.27
CA ILE A 237 -0.16 -13.87 -0.27
C ILE A 237 0.39 -13.55 -1.66
N GLY A 238 -0.45 -12.95 -2.49
CA GLY A 238 0.01 -12.44 -3.77
C GLY A 238 -0.86 -11.32 -4.30
N TYR A 239 -0.23 -10.48 -5.13
CA TYR A 239 -0.83 -9.32 -5.77
C TYR A 239 -0.40 -9.28 -7.22
N PHE A 240 -1.33 -9.00 -8.12
CA PHE A 240 -1.05 -8.78 -9.53
C PHE A 240 -1.99 -7.70 -10.05
N GLY A 241 -1.45 -6.56 -10.48
CA GLY A 241 -2.25 -5.42 -10.87
C GLY A 241 -1.56 -4.46 -11.82
N MET A 242 -2.36 -3.50 -12.26
CA MET A 242 -1.93 -2.37 -13.08
C MET A 242 -2.21 -1.08 -12.31
N GLN A 243 -1.19 -0.23 -12.27
CA GLN A 243 -1.27 1.14 -11.79
C GLN A 243 -1.38 2.10 -12.98
N PHE A 244 -2.36 2.99 -12.89
CA PHE A 244 -2.66 4.02 -13.88
C PHE A 244 -2.45 5.41 -13.29
N VAL A 245 -1.59 6.21 -13.90
CA VAL A 245 -1.26 7.56 -13.42
C VAL A 245 -1.70 8.59 -14.47
N TYR A 246 -2.50 9.60 -14.09
CA TYR A 246 -2.95 10.65 -15.02
C TYR A 246 -3.40 11.95 -14.34
#